data_AF-A0A2T5NH49-F1
#
_entry.id   AF-A0A2T5NH49-F1
#
_cell.length_a   1.000
_cell.length_b   1.000
_cell.length_c   1.000
_cell.angle_alpha   90.00
_cell.angle_beta   90.00
_cell.angle_gamma   90.00
#
_symmetry.space_group_name_H-M   'P 1'
#
loop_
_entity.id
_entity.type
_entity.pdbx_description
1 polymer ?
#
loop_
_entity_poly.entity_id
_entity_poly.type
_entity_poly.pdbx_seq_one_letter_code
_entity_poly.pdbx_strand_id
1 'polypeptide(L)'
;MSPTRCRGGSNGLAMHGWSTGRPPWSGSWCATTCRPDRGDREMNHRQARRKTDLATAAWTRAVRVVHVWPGVPAPPKTARVLSRPPTLGGLLLLLALSACGQQTRMLPDAGNIDTKLAFSCRYEADASPAPDPELQQIFEYARFMQKNNLLDPQASANVEIARLYRIAAAHGHIKANYNLQNGLRRGDFDGSVIGVLDLNDQLIAAQAPAGYYLLGVYVNSGFGYSANDELALRYFRKAADLGNPQAQYYVGDKLTWLGPDHPAFPIGWQMYRCAAEQGHAKAAGEYATYLNDKDRGQALKYYQLAVKAGNDIAANALRKSFLAPGSGDLNDLGLAYDAERSRRYKIISKTLGDWSYRQPTVPDIDDIVPLPPAPLPAWDGKIQWLRDHEAGVAPPAPSEERLRALAEAKLLDPATGLPDEARRAR
;
A
#
# COMPACT_ATOMS: atom_id res chain seq x y z
N MET A 1 -75.62 14.43 -3.54
CA MET A 1 -76.96 13.83 -3.42
C MET A 1 -76.82 12.44 -2.83
N SER A 2 -77.68 12.13 -1.87
CA SER A 2 -77.72 10.93 -1.03
C SER A 2 -77.90 9.60 -1.82
N PRO A 3 -77.67 8.45 -1.17
CA PRO A 3 -77.31 7.16 -1.79
C PRO A 3 -78.52 6.23 -2.00
N THR A 4 -78.32 5.09 -2.65
CA THR A 4 -79.29 3.99 -2.53
C THR A 4 -78.64 2.59 -2.54
N ARG A 5 -79.16 1.78 -1.64
CA ARG A 5 -78.83 0.40 -1.24
C ARG A 5 -78.84 -0.61 -2.39
N CYS A 6 -78.11 -1.72 -2.20
CA CYS A 6 -78.73 -3.04 -2.05
C CYS A 6 -77.82 -4.05 -1.34
N ARG A 7 -78.44 -4.87 -0.47
CA ARG A 7 -77.86 -6.04 0.22
C ARG A 7 -77.96 -7.27 -0.69
N GLY A 8 -77.04 -8.21 -0.48
CA GLY A 8 -77.36 -9.64 -0.52
C GLY A 8 -76.35 -10.50 -1.28
N GLY A 9 -75.90 -11.58 -0.62
CA GLY A 9 -75.65 -12.85 -1.32
C GLY A 9 -74.20 -13.27 -1.54
N SER A 10 -73.55 -13.66 -0.45
CA SER A 10 -72.79 -14.92 -0.27
C SER A 10 -72.25 -15.71 -1.48
N ASN A 11 -70.98 -16.10 -1.28
CA ASN A 11 -70.32 -17.37 -1.60
C ASN A 11 -69.65 -17.54 -2.97
N GLY A 12 -68.38 -17.95 -2.91
CA GLY A 12 -67.75 -18.71 -3.99
C GLY A 12 -66.26 -18.46 -4.15
N LEU A 13 -65.44 -19.02 -3.25
CA LEU A 13 -64.04 -19.34 -3.54
C LEU A 13 -63.94 -20.18 -4.83
N ALA A 14 -63.01 -19.84 -5.73
CA ALA A 14 -61.99 -20.77 -6.26
C ALA A 14 -61.22 -20.17 -7.45
N MET A 15 -59.94 -19.91 -7.19
CA MET A 15 -58.73 -20.16 -7.99
C MET A 15 -58.84 -20.67 -9.46
N HIS A 16 -57.96 -20.07 -10.27
CA HIS A 16 -57.14 -20.62 -11.38
C HIS A 16 -57.61 -20.54 -12.84
N GLY A 17 -56.67 -20.06 -13.68
CA GLY A 17 -56.63 -20.15 -15.15
C GLY A 17 -55.81 -18.98 -15.74
N TRP A 18 -54.49 -19.09 -15.86
CA TRP A 18 -53.70 -19.58 -17.02
C TRP A 18 -53.66 -18.66 -18.26
N SER A 19 -52.45 -18.64 -18.86
CA SER A 19 -52.13 -18.36 -20.27
C SER A 19 -51.96 -16.88 -20.66
N THR A 20 -50.71 -16.42 -20.86
CA THR A 20 -49.93 -16.34 -22.12
C THR A 20 -50.40 -15.26 -23.10
N GLY A 21 -49.48 -14.43 -23.59
CA GLY A 21 -49.63 -13.74 -24.87
C GLY A 21 -49.23 -12.27 -24.90
N ARG A 22 -47.95 -12.01 -25.17
CA ARG A 22 -47.46 -10.82 -25.91
C ARG A 22 -47.93 -10.91 -27.39
N PRO A 23 -47.75 -9.93 -28.32
CA PRO A 23 -47.16 -8.57 -28.27
C PRO A 23 -48.00 -7.53 -29.13
N PRO A 24 -47.44 -6.65 -30.01
CA PRO A 24 -46.84 -5.30 -29.79
C PRO A 24 -47.40 -4.17 -30.72
N TRP A 25 -46.59 -3.11 -30.92
CA TRP A 25 -46.59 -1.99 -31.92
C TRP A 25 -47.20 -0.65 -31.43
N SER A 26 -46.79 0.56 -31.83
CA SER A 26 -45.53 1.22 -32.28
C SER A 26 -45.93 2.65 -32.74
N GLY A 27 -45.05 3.66 -32.64
CA GLY A 27 -45.11 4.94 -33.38
C GLY A 27 -44.90 6.16 -32.47
N SER A 28 -43.86 6.99 -32.53
CA SER A 28 -43.26 7.83 -33.62
C SER A 28 -44.17 8.97 -34.10
N TRP A 29 -43.86 10.28 -34.20
CA TRP A 29 -42.71 11.21 -34.08
C TRP A 29 -43.26 12.66 -33.90
N CYS A 30 -42.48 13.62 -33.37
CA CYS A 30 -42.36 14.99 -33.94
C CYS A 30 -41.21 15.79 -33.30
N ALA A 31 -40.47 16.52 -34.13
CA ALA A 31 -39.34 17.37 -33.81
C ALA A 31 -39.63 18.83 -34.19
N THR A 32 -39.08 19.79 -33.45
CA THR A 32 -39.02 21.20 -33.85
C THR A 32 -37.60 21.76 -33.64
N THR A 33 -37.10 22.44 -34.66
CA THR A 33 -35.77 23.06 -34.80
C THR A 33 -35.67 24.46 -34.18
N CYS A 34 -34.51 24.83 -33.63
CA CYS A 34 -33.97 26.21 -33.58
C CYS A 34 -32.44 26.20 -33.37
N ARG A 35 -31.72 27.14 -33.99
CA ARG A 35 -30.25 27.38 -33.93
C ARG A 35 -30.01 28.91 -33.92
N PRO A 36 -28.80 29.42 -33.63
CA PRO A 36 -28.16 29.58 -32.32
C PRO A 36 -28.00 31.08 -31.94
N ASP A 37 -27.80 31.40 -30.66
CA ASP A 37 -27.34 32.74 -30.25
C ASP A 37 -25.95 32.66 -29.58
N ARG A 38 -25.10 33.64 -29.91
CA ARG A 38 -23.73 33.78 -29.41
C ARG A 38 -23.76 34.56 -28.10
N GLY A 39 -23.46 33.88 -27.00
CA GLY A 39 -23.16 34.49 -25.72
C GLY A 39 -22.52 33.44 -24.80
N ASP A 40 -21.58 33.88 -23.97
CA ASP A 40 -21.07 33.16 -22.80
C ASP A 40 -19.91 32.16 -23.01
N ARG A 41 -18.75 32.70 -23.41
CA ARG A 41 -17.44 32.08 -23.20
C ARG A 41 -16.90 32.16 -21.76
N GLU A 42 -17.67 32.65 -20.78
CA GLU A 42 -17.20 32.79 -19.38
C GLU A 42 -17.91 31.89 -18.35
N MET A 43 -18.94 31.12 -18.74
CA MET A 43 -19.65 30.21 -17.82
C MET A 43 -19.03 28.82 -17.64
N ASN A 44 -17.96 28.48 -18.37
CA ASN A 44 -17.38 27.14 -18.31
C ASN A 44 -16.46 26.90 -17.11
N HIS A 45 -15.81 27.93 -16.56
CA HIS A 45 -14.87 27.72 -15.43
C HIS A 45 -15.57 27.52 -14.09
N ARG A 46 -16.75 28.11 -13.85
CA ARG A 46 -17.50 27.91 -12.59
C ARG A 46 -18.26 26.58 -12.56
N GLN A 47 -18.80 26.12 -13.69
CA GLN A 47 -19.40 24.79 -13.79
C GLN A 47 -18.35 23.67 -13.80
N ALA A 48 -17.19 23.89 -14.43
CA ALA A 48 -16.05 22.98 -14.30
C ALA A 48 -15.58 22.89 -12.85
N ARG A 49 -15.35 24.04 -12.17
CA ARG A 49 -15.01 24.08 -10.73
C ARG A 49 -16.02 23.35 -9.87
N ARG A 50 -17.33 23.60 -10.05
CA ARG A 50 -18.40 22.88 -9.32
C ARG A 50 -18.45 21.37 -9.60
N LYS A 51 -18.11 20.92 -10.80
CA LYS A 51 -18.00 19.48 -11.12
C LYS A 51 -16.74 18.85 -10.52
N THR A 52 -15.60 19.54 -10.51
CA THR A 52 -14.40 19.11 -9.76
C THR A 52 -14.62 19.14 -8.25
N ASP A 53 -15.39 20.09 -7.70
CA ASP A 53 -15.70 20.17 -6.28
C ASP A 53 -16.66 19.05 -5.85
N LEU A 54 -17.62 18.67 -6.71
CA LEU A 54 -18.51 17.52 -6.48
C LEU A 54 -17.80 16.17 -6.65
N ALA A 55 -16.84 16.06 -7.57
CA ALA A 55 -16.02 14.86 -7.74
C ALA A 55 -14.97 14.69 -6.64
N THR A 56 -14.37 15.80 -6.18
CA THR A 56 -13.51 15.84 -4.99
C THR A 56 -14.34 15.53 -3.76
N ALA A 57 -15.55 16.09 -3.62
CA ALA A 57 -16.46 15.73 -2.55
C ALA A 57 -16.91 14.27 -2.63
N ALA A 58 -17.10 13.67 -3.82
CA ALA A 58 -17.43 12.26 -3.96
C ALA A 58 -16.25 11.35 -3.57
N TRP A 59 -15.02 11.70 -3.94
CA TRP A 59 -13.80 11.02 -3.51
C TRP A 59 -13.54 11.19 -2.00
N THR A 60 -13.55 12.42 -1.48
CA THR A 60 -13.36 12.72 -0.06
C THR A 60 -14.49 12.13 0.80
N ARG A 61 -15.71 12.00 0.27
CA ARG A 61 -16.86 11.36 0.96
C ARG A 61 -16.81 9.82 0.85
N ALA A 62 -16.30 9.26 -0.24
CA ALA A 62 -16.02 7.83 -0.36
C ALA A 62 -14.96 7.38 0.66
N VAL A 63 -13.96 8.22 0.96
CA VAL A 63 -12.95 7.87 1.96
C VAL A 63 -13.33 8.25 3.40
N ARG A 64 -14.26 9.19 3.62
CA ARG A 64 -14.76 9.57 4.96
C ARG A 64 -15.53 8.47 5.71
N VAL A 65 -15.90 7.36 5.08
CA VAL A 65 -16.75 6.31 5.70
C VAL A 65 -15.94 5.22 6.42
N VAL A 66 -14.60 5.25 6.38
CA VAL A 66 -13.80 4.20 7.01
C VAL A 66 -13.37 4.61 8.42
N HIS A 67 -14.09 4.14 9.43
CA HIS A 67 -13.66 4.23 10.83
C HIS A 67 -12.29 3.56 11.05
N VAL A 68 -11.44 4.27 11.79
CA VAL A 68 -10.09 3.93 12.23
C VAL A 68 -10.10 2.72 13.17
N TRP A 69 -9.43 1.60 12.83
CA TRP A 69 -9.20 0.45 13.74
C TRP A 69 -7.82 -0.22 13.47
N PRO A 70 -7.28 -1.05 14.40
CA PRO A 70 -6.05 -0.79 15.16
C PRO A 70 -4.81 -1.53 14.63
N GLY A 71 -3.63 -0.99 14.96
CA GLY A 71 -2.34 -1.58 14.60
C GLY A 71 -1.12 -0.68 14.82
N VAL A 72 -1.34 0.58 15.25
CA VAL A 72 -0.27 1.49 15.68
C VAL A 72 -0.22 1.46 17.22
N PRO A 73 0.90 1.11 17.86
CA PRO A 73 1.02 1.24 19.31
C PRO A 73 0.86 2.72 19.70
N ALA A 74 -0.05 2.98 20.64
CA ALA A 74 -0.24 4.32 21.18
C ALA A 74 1.01 4.76 21.97
N PRO A 75 1.46 6.02 21.84
CA PRO A 75 2.54 6.54 22.67
C PRO A 75 2.11 6.59 24.15
N PRO A 76 3.05 6.44 25.12
CA PRO A 76 2.74 6.49 26.53
C PRO A 76 2.13 7.86 26.89
N LYS A 77 1.04 7.82 27.68
CA LYS A 77 0.37 9.02 28.20
C LYS A 77 1.34 9.78 29.11
N THR A 78 1.87 10.91 28.65
CA THR A 78 2.58 11.85 29.51
C THR A 78 1.60 12.46 30.52
N ALA A 79 2.00 12.48 31.79
CA ALA A 79 1.23 12.99 32.91
C ALA A 79 0.70 14.42 32.67
N ARG A 80 -0.57 14.65 32.99
CA ARG A 80 -1.17 15.99 33.04
C ARG A 80 -0.48 16.81 34.14
N VAL A 81 0.29 17.81 33.74
CA VAL A 81 0.65 18.92 34.62
C VAL A 81 -0.61 19.76 34.83
N LEU A 82 -1.11 19.81 36.07
CA LEU A 82 -2.23 20.65 36.49
C LEU A 82 -1.78 22.12 36.54
N SER A 83 -2.04 22.89 35.48
CA SER A 83 -1.92 24.34 35.49
C SER A 83 -3.21 24.99 36.02
N ARG A 84 -3.10 25.77 37.11
CA ARG A 84 -4.18 26.63 37.67
C ARG A 84 -4.54 27.79 36.71
N PRO A 85 -5.76 28.35 36.77
CA PRO A 85 -6.19 29.41 35.87
C PRO A 85 -5.55 30.76 36.25
N PRO A 86 -5.27 31.67 35.29
CA PRO A 86 -4.77 33.00 35.62
C PRO A 86 -5.92 33.94 35.97
N THR A 87 -5.72 34.73 37.02
CA THR A 87 -6.52 35.90 37.37
C THR A 87 -6.20 37.07 36.44
N LEU A 88 -7.25 37.81 36.04
CA LEU A 88 -7.19 39.05 35.28
C LEU A 88 -6.34 40.11 35.98
N GLY A 89 -5.27 40.57 35.34
CA GLY A 89 -4.54 41.77 35.75
C GLY A 89 -3.15 41.85 35.13
N GLY A 90 -2.91 42.83 34.27
CA GLY A 90 -1.57 43.23 33.84
C GLY A 90 -1.35 43.28 32.34
N LEU A 91 -1.84 44.34 31.71
CA LEU A 91 -1.35 44.82 30.41
C LEU A 91 0.11 45.30 30.55
N LEU A 92 0.84 45.22 29.43
CA LEU A 92 2.08 45.98 29.11
C LEU A 92 3.36 45.57 29.84
N LEU A 93 4.09 44.61 29.27
CA LEU A 93 5.51 44.71 28.90
C LEU A 93 5.98 43.33 28.40
N LEU A 94 6.54 43.28 27.19
CA LEU A 94 7.39 42.23 26.56
C LEU A 94 7.02 42.04 25.07
N LEU A 95 7.27 43.09 24.26
CA LEU A 95 7.44 42.96 22.81
C LEU A 95 8.93 42.73 22.52
N ALA A 96 9.45 41.56 22.87
CA ALA A 96 10.68 40.97 22.34
C ALA A 96 10.79 39.53 22.87
N LEU A 97 11.15 38.59 22.00
CA LEU A 97 11.34 37.15 22.24
C LEU A 97 10.11 36.27 22.05
N SER A 98 9.71 36.06 20.80
CA SER A 98 9.29 34.73 20.30
C SER A 98 9.28 34.66 18.78
N ALA A 99 10.41 35.04 18.16
CA ALA A 99 10.77 34.46 16.87
C ALA A 99 11.42 33.09 17.11
N CYS A 100 10.68 32.17 17.74
CA CYS A 100 10.96 30.75 17.54
C CYS A 100 10.50 30.45 16.11
N GLY A 101 11.42 30.56 15.16
CA GLY A 101 11.21 30.12 13.80
C GLY A 101 10.97 28.61 13.79
N GLN A 102 9.75 28.18 14.06
CA GLN A 102 9.25 26.96 13.42
C GLN A 102 9.15 27.31 11.94
N GLN A 103 10.23 27.04 11.19
CA GLN A 103 10.11 26.91 9.75
C GLN A 103 9.08 25.81 9.53
N THR A 104 7.85 26.21 9.23
CA THR A 104 6.78 25.30 8.85
C THR A 104 7.27 24.59 7.59
N ARG A 105 7.69 23.32 7.73
CA ARG A 105 8.18 22.54 6.59
C ARG A 105 7.04 22.47 5.58
N MET A 106 7.25 23.10 4.42
CA MET A 106 6.21 23.15 3.40
C MET A 106 6.00 21.75 2.84
N LEU A 107 4.74 21.32 2.84
CA LEU A 107 4.37 20.06 2.21
C LEU A 107 4.52 20.19 0.68
N PRO A 108 5.18 19.23 0.01
CA PRO A 108 5.23 19.19 -1.45
C PRO A 108 3.84 19.24 -2.04
N ASP A 109 3.67 19.87 -3.21
CA ASP A 109 2.38 19.81 -3.89
C ASP A 109 1.98 18.34 -4.13
N ALA A 110 0.85 17.94 -3.56
CA ALA A 110 0.21 16.65 -3.83
C ALA A 110 -0.19 16.53 -5.31
N GLY A 111 -0.11 17.64 -6.06
CA GLY A 111 -0.50 17.76 -7.45
C GLY A 111 -2.01 17.77 -7.60
N ASN A 112 -2.47 18.16 -8.79
CA ASN A 112 -3.81 17.77 -9.23
C ASN A 112 -3.80 16.26 -9.44
N ILE A 113 -4.19 15.51 -8.41
CA ILE A 113 -4.52 14.10 -8.56
C ILE A 113 -5.53 14.00 -9.67
N ASP A 114 -5.31 13.07 -10.60
CA ASP A 114 -6.27 12.83 -11.66
C ASP A 114 -7.63 12.53 -11.02
N THR A 115 -8.51 13.53 -11.07
CA THR A 115 -9.85 13.47 -10.49
C THR A 115 -10.77 12.56 -11.31
N LYS A 116 -10.29 12.08 -12.46
CA LYS A 116 -10.94 11.01 -13.19
C LYS A 116 -10.80 9.73 -12.37
N LEU A 117 -11.90 9.00 -12.26
CA LEU A 117 -11.93 7.61 -11.81
C LEU A 117 -11.21 6.75 -12.86
N ALA A 118 -9.90 6.93 -13.02
CA ALA A 118 -9.05 6.27 -13.99
C ALA A 118 -7.74 5.88 -13.31
N PHE A 119 -7.30 4.65 -13.52
CA PHE A 119 -6.01 4.16 -13.05
C PHE A 119 -5.31 3.49 -14.22
N SER A 120 -4.02 3.77 -14.37
CA SER A 120 -3.14 3.05 -15.28
C SER A 120 -2.09 2.36 -14.45
N CYS A 121 -1.99 1.05 -14.57
CA CYS A 121 -0.98 0.28 -13.87
C CYS A 121 0.41 0.75 -14.30
N ARG A 122 1.24 1.09 -13.31
CA ARG A 122 2.66 1.41 -13.45
C ARG A 122 3.45 0.58 -12.44
N TYR A 123 4.69 0.27 -12.76
CA TYR A 123 5.56 -0.44 -11.84
C TYR A 123 6.58 0.51 -11.23
N GLU A 124 6.87 0.34 -9.95
CA GLU A 124 7.86 1.15 -9.22
C GLU A 124 9.25 1.08 -9.87
N ALA A 125 9.58 -0.07 -10.47
CA ALA A 125 10.81 -0.27 -11.24
C ALA A 125 10.94 0.64 -12.47
N ASP A 126 9.82 1.10 -13.05
CA ASP A 126 9.83 2.03 -14.18
C ASP A 126 10.21 3.46 -13.76
N ALA A 127 9.87 3.82 -12.51
CA ALA A 127 10.14 5.13 -11.92
C ALA A 127 11.45 5.17 -11.11
N SER A 128 12.00 4.00 -10.77
CA SER A 128 13.15 3.85 -9.89
C SER A 128 14.23 3.03 -10.59
N PRO A 129 15.29 3.66 -11.13
CA PRO A 129 16.35 2.91 -11.80
C PRO A 129 17.02 1.93 -10.83
N ALA A 130 17.54 0.83 -11.38
CA ALA A 130 18.32 -0.11 -10.60
C ALA A 130 19.47 0.62 -9.90
N PRO A 131 19.69 0.39 -8.60
CA PRO A 131 20.81 0.98 -7.91
C PRO A 131 22.12 0.47 -8.51
N ASP A 132 23.13 1.30 -8.42
CA ASP A 132 24.51 0.89 -8.67
C ASP A 132 24.82 -0.41 -7.88
N PRO A 133 25.42 -1.44 -8.51
CA PRO A 133 25.61 -2.77 -7.89
C PRO A 133 26.38 -2.70 -6.58
N GLU A 134 27.28 -1.74 -6.52
CA GLU A 134 28.10 -1.43 -5.37
C GLU A 134 27.20 -0.92 -4.20
N LEU A 135 26.30 0.04 -4.44
CA LEU A 135 25.32 0.47 -3.43
C LEU A 135 24.32 -0.64 -3.04
N GLN A 136 23.95 -1.49 -4.01
CA GLN A 136 23.08 -2.64 -3.78
C GLN A 136 23.72 -3.63 -2.79
N GLN A 137 25.02 -3.91 -2.93
CA GLN A 137 25.77 -4.75 -2.00
C GLN A 137 25.74 -4.18 -0.56
N ILE A 138 25.97 -2.87 -0.39
CA ILE A 138 25.93 -2.20 0.92
C ILE A 138 24.55 -2.38 1.55
N PHE A 139 23.49 -2.17 0.76
CA PHE A 139 22.12 -2.36 1.21
C PHE A 139 21.83 -3.80 1.63
N GLU A 140 22.25 -4.78 0.83
CA GLU A 140 22.05 -6.21 1.11
C GLU A 140 22.78 -6.65 2.37
N TYR A 141 24.02 -6.20 2.56
CA TYR A 141 24.79 -6.45 3.78
C TYR A 141 24.11 -5.83 5.01
N ALA A 142 23.67 -4.56 4.92
CA ALA A 142 22.90 -3.91 5.99
C ALA A 142 21.59 -4.65 6.30
N ARG A 143 20.89 -5.16 5.27
CA ARG A 143 19.68 -5.99 5.45
C ARG A 143 19.98 -7.30 6.15
N PHE A 144 21.07 -7.96 5.78
CA PHE A 144 21.50 -9.20 6.42
C PHE A 144 21.77 -8.98 7.91
N MET A 145 22.58 -7.96 8.25
CA MET A 145 22.84 -7.57 9.64
C MET A 145 21.55 -7.26 10.39
N GLN A 146 20.67 -6.44 9.81
CA GLN A 146 19.41 -6.07 10.44
C GLN A 146 18.50 -7.27 10.71
N LYS A 147 18.38 -8.22 9.76
CA LYS A 147 17.59 -9.44 9.94
C LYS A 147 18.15 -10.34 11.05
N ASN A 148 19.47 -10.34 11.23
CA ASN A 148 20.13 -11.10 12.29
C ASN A 148 20.13 -10.39 13.65
N ASN A 149 19.78 -9.10 13.69
CA ASN A 149 19.65 -8.30 14.91
C ASN A 149 18.20 -8.17 15.43
N LEU A 150 17.24 -8.96 14.93
CA LEU A 150 15.81 -8.81 15.25
C LEU A 150 15.41 -9.38 16.62
N LEU A 151 15.98 -10.52 17.02
CA LEU A 151 15.54 -11.27 18.21
C LEU A 151 16.38 -10.94 19.45
N ASP A 152 17.67 -10.64 19.26
CA ASP A 152 18.60 -10.19 20.30
C ASP A 152 19.30 -8.90 19.81
N PRO A 153 18.65 -7.73 19.95
CA PRO A 153 19.13 -6.50 19.35
C PRO A 153 20.40 -5.98 20.04
N GLN A 154 21.48 -5.92 19.28
CA GLN A 154 22.73 -5.30 19.67
C GLN A 154 22.76 -3.83 19.23
N ALA A 155 22.99 -2.91 20.18
CA ALA A 155 23.07 -1.48 19.90
C ALA A 155 24.22 -1.15 18.93
N SER A 156 25.37 -1.81 19.08
CA SER A 156 26.53 -1.65 18.19
C SER A 156 26.21 -2.06 16.75
N ALA A 157 25.42 -3.13 16.56
CA ALA A 157 24.98 -3.53 15.23
C ALA A 157 24.04 -2.49 14.61
N ASN A 158 23.14 -1.89 15.40
CA ASN A 158 22.26 -0.82 14.90
C ASN A 158 23.02 0.43 14.45
N VAL A 159 24.11 0.79 15.13
CA VAL A 159 25.01 1.88 14.70
C VAL A 159 25.57 1.60 13.30
N GLU A 160 26.09 0.39 13.08
CA GLU A 160 26.67 0.02 11.79
C GLU A 160 25.60 -0.11 10.69
N ILE A 161 24.45 -0.73 10.99
CA ILE A 161 23.32 -0.83 10.04
C ILE A 161 22.87 0.58 9.61
N ALA A 162 22.75 1.51 10.56
CA ALA A 162 22.38 2.90 10.27
C ALA A 162 23.45 3.59 9.42
N ARG A 163 24.74 3.40 9.71
CA ARG A 163 25.86 3.93 8.91
C ARG A 163 25.76 3.47 7.45
N LEU A 164 25.62 2.16 7.23
CA LEU A 164 25.51 1.58 5.89
C LEU A 164 24.30 2.13 5.13
N TYR A 165 23.14 2.22 5.78
CA TYR A 165 21.97 2.80 5.14
C TYR A 165 22.11 4.31 4.86
N ARG A 166 22.72 5.09 5.75
CA ARG A 166 22.97 6.52 5.53
C ARG A 166 23.88 6.74 4.31
N ILE A 167 24.98 5.99 4.22
CA ILE A 167 25.90 6.06 3.09
C ILE A 167 25.16 5.71 1.79
N ALA A 168 24.47 4.57 1.73
CA ALA A 168 23.75 4.16 0.53
C ALA A 168 22.62 5.15 0.16
N ALA A 169 21.86 5.65 1.15
CA ALA A 169 20.79 6.64 0.94
C ALA A 169 21.31 7.97 0.38
N ALA A 170 22.47 8.45 0.85
CA ALA A 170 23.08 9.69 0.37
C ALA A 170 23.54 9.60 -1.11
N HIS A 171 23.75 8.39 -1.61
CA HIS A 171 23.99 8.09 -3.03
C HIS A 171 22.72 7.70 -3.80
N GLY A 172 21.54 7.94 -3.23
CA GLY A 172 20.25 7.77 -3.93
C GLY A 172 19.65 6.37 -3.83
N HIS A 173 20.19 5.47 -3.01
CA HIS A 173 19.63 4.12 -2.87
C HIS A 173 18.27 4.14 -2.15
N ILE A 174 17.17 4.10 -2.92
CA ILE A 174 15.79 4.30 -2.46
C ILE A 174 15.42 3.35 -1.31
N LYS A 175 15.71 2.05 -1.44
CA LYS A 175 15.37 1.07 -0.39
C LYS A 175 16.18 1.25 0.89
N ALA A 176 17.40 1.77 0.80
CA ALA A 176 18.24 2.04 1.97
C ALA A 176 17.70 3.25 2.72
N ASN A 177 17.36 4.31 1.97
CA ASN A 177 16.69 5.49 2.50
C ASN A 177 15.35 5.11 3.19
N TYR A 178 14.49 4.35 2.51
CA TYR A 178 13.21 3.88 3.08
C TYR A 178 13.41 3.06 4.39
N ASN A 179 14.41 2.19 4.43
CA ASN A 179 14.69 1.38 5.62
C ASN A 179 15.33 2.18 6.77
N LEU A 180 16.18 3.15 6.44
CA LEU A 180 16.73 4.10 7.41
C LEU A 180 15.60 4.89 8.07
N GLN A 181 14.70 5.48 7.28
CA GLN A 181 13.54 6.22 7.79
C GLN A 181 12.67 5.36 8.71
N ASN A 182 12.44 4.10 8.37
CA ASN A 182 11.69 3.18 9.23
C ASN A 182 12.40 2.86 10.55
N GLY A 183 13.70 2.63 10.52
CA GLY A 183 14.47 2.37 11.75
C GLY A 183 14.53 3.60 12.65
N LEU A 184 14.75 4.78 12.08
CA LEU A 184 14.71 6.06 12.80
C LEU A 184 13.34 6.28 13.47
N ARG A 185 12.24 6.03 12.74
CA ARG A 185 10.88 6.21 13.26
C ARG A 185 10.51 5.21 14.37
N ARG A 186 11.05 3.99 14.33
CA ARG A 186 10.86 2.98 15.38
C ARG A 186 11.76 3.21 16.60
N GLY A 187 12.78 4.05 16.48
CA GLY A 187 13.81 4.23 17.51
C GLY A 187 14.91 3.16 17.47
N ASP A 188 15.00 2.39 16.38
CA ASP A 188 16.08 1.40 16.19
C ASP A 188 17.43 2.09 15.93
N PHE A 189 17.39 3.29 15.33
CA PHE A 189 18.54 4.10 14.95
C PHE A 189 18.41 5.50 15.55
N ASP A 190 19.54 6.09 15.96
CA ASP A 190 19.58 7.47 16.44
C ASP A 190 19.33 8.48 15.32
N GLY A 191 18.46 9.46 15.60
CA GLY A 191 18.25 10.61 14.74
C GLY A 191 17.04 11.44 15.14
N SER A 192 16.77 12.49 14.36
CA SER A 192 15.69 13.43 14.63
C SER A 192 14.52 13.24 13.66
N VAL A 193 13.34 13.72 14.05
CA VAL A 193 12.18 13.81 13.14
C VAL A 193 12.56 14.59 11.88
N ILE A 194 13.29 15.70 12.02
CA ILE A 194 13.75 16.50 10.87
C ILE A 194 14.63 15.67 9.93
N GLY A 195 15.55 14.87 10.46
CA GLY A 195 16.39 14.00 9.64
C GLY A 195 15.60 12.96 8.85
N VAL A 196 14.52 12.41 9.42
CA VAL A 196 13.59 11.52 8.68
C VAL A 196 12.92 12.28 7.54
N LEU A 197 12.44 13.50 7.79
CA LEU A 197 11.79 14.31 6.75
C LEU A 197 12.78 14.73 5.65
N ASP A 198 14.03 15.03 5.99
CA ASP A 198 15.09 15.35 5.01
C ASP A 198 15.39 14.16 4.09
N LEU A 199 15.45 12.96 4.65
CA LEU A 199 15.58 11.73 3.88
C LEU A 199 14.39 11.52 2.94
N ASN A 200 13.18 11.83 3.38
CA ASN A 200 11.99 11.73 2.54
C ASN A 200 11.99 12.76 1.41
N ASP A 201 12.43 13.99 1.68
CA ASP A 201 12.53 15.04 0.67
C ASP A 201 13.51 14.67 -0.45
N GLN A 202 14.58 13.92 -0.14
CA GLN A 202 15.45 13.33 -1.18
C GLN A 202 14.69 12.37 -2.10
N LEU A 203 13.81 11.52 -1.54
CA LEU A 203 12.98 10.62 -2.34
C LEU A 203 11.97 11.39 -3.20
N ILE A 204 11.33 12.43 -2.64
CA ILE A 204 10.39 13.29 -3.37
C ILE A 204 11.09 14.05 -4.49
N ALA A 205 12.28 14.60 -4.23
CA ALA A 205 13.10 15.29 -5.23
C ALA A 205 13.51 14.34 -6.37
N ALA A 206 13.78 13.07 -6.06
CA ALA A 206 14.05 12.03 -7.05
C ALA A 206 12.79 11.48 -7.74
N GLN A 207 11.59 12.01 -7.43
CA GLN A 207 10.29 11.48 -7.90
C GLN A 207 10.08 9.99 -7.58
N ALA A 208 10.74 9.48 -6.54
CA ALA A 208 10.63 8.10 -6.13
C ALA A 208 9.22 7.83 -5.56
N PRO A 209 8.48 6.82 -6.07
CA PRO A 209 7.12 6.51 -5.63
C PRO A 209 7.03 6.28 -4.10
N ALA A 210 8.06 5.66 -3.52
CA ALA A 210 8.19 5.41 -2.09
C ALA A 210 8.17 6.69 -1.23
N GLY A 211 8.71 7.82 -1.72
CA GLY A 211 8.73 9.09 -0.98
C GLY A 211 7.33 9.66 -0.78
N TYR A 212 6.47 9.58 -1.81
CA TYR A 212 5.07 10.00 -1.71
C TYR A 212 4.26 9.07 -0.80
N TYR A 213 4.53 7.77 -0.84
CA TYR A 213 3.89 6.82 0.07
C TYR A 213 4.24 7.15 1.53
N LEU A 214 5.53 7.34 1.84
CA LEU A 214 5.99 7.71 3.19
C LEU A 214 5.43 9.06 3.64
N LEU A 215 5.39 10.06 2.75
CA LEU A 215 4.76 11.35 3.06
C LEU A 215 3.28 11.19 3.42
N GLY A 216 2.55 10.34 2.68
CA GLY A 216 1.18 9.96 3.04
C GLY A 216 1.09 9.36 4.43
N VAL A 217 1.99 8.44 4.79
CA VAL A 217 2.06 7.87 6.15
C VAL A 217 2.30 8.95 7.20
N TYR A 218 3.26 9.86 6.97
CA TYR A 218 3.62 10.91 7.93
C TYR A 218 2.51 11.92 8.15
N VAL A 219 1.86 12.37 7.08
CA VAL A 219 0.72 13.28 7.16
C VAL A 219 -0.50 12.59 7.78
N ASN A 220 -0.71 11.29 7.55
CA ASN A 220 -1.80 10.54 8.19
C ASN A 220 -1.58 10.42 9.70
N SER A 221 -0.35 10.14 10.14
CA SER A 221 -0.03 9.95 11.56
C SER A 221 0.29 11.24 12.32
N GLY A 222 0.42 12.37 11.63
CA GLY A 222 0.94 13.61 12.21
C GLY A 222 2.43 13.53 12.60
N PHE A 223 3.22 12.74 11.89
CA PHE A 223 4.66 12.63 12.14
C PHE A 223 5.41 13.79 11.50
N GLY A 224 5.83 14.77 12.32
CA GLY A 224 6.51 15.97 11.83
C GLY A 224 5.61 16.96 11.07
N TYR A 225 4.31 16.65 10.95
CA TYR A 225 3.28 17.47 10.32
C TYR A 225 2.00 17.42 11.16
N SER A 226 1.04 18.31 10.90
CA SER A 226 -0.31 18.15 11.43
C SER A 226 -1.02 16.98 10.73
N ALA A 227 -1.70 16.13 11.50
CA ALA A 227 -2.44 15.01 10.96
C ALA A 227 -3.53 15.47 9.98
N ASN A 228 -3.60 14.86 8.80
CA ASN A 228 -4.60 15.17 7.78
C ASN A 228 -4.85 13.98 6.85
N ASP A 229 -5.88 13.19 7.16
CA ASP A 229 -6.23 11.98 6.41
C ASP A 229 -6.55 12.27 4.93
N GLU A 230 -7.25 13.37 4.64
CA GLU A 230 -7.60 13.73 3.26
C GLU A 230 -6.33 14.00 2.43
N LEU A 231 -5.39 14.76 2.99
CA LEU A 231 -4.14 15.05 2.31
C LEU A 231 -3.23 13.81 2.22
N ALA A 232 -3.24 12.93 3.23
CA ALA A 232 -2.52 11.66 3.16
C ALA A 232 -3.00 10.77 2.00
N LEU A 233 -4.32 10.65 1.81
CA LEU A 233 -4.91 9.91 0.70
C LEU A 233 -4.50 10.46 -0.66
N ARG A 234 -4.32 11.78 -0.73
CA ARG A 234 -3.81 12.44 -1.93
C ARG A 234 -2.38 11.98 -2.25
N TYR A 235 -1.50 11.91 -1.26
CA TYR A 235 -0.15 11.38 -1.45
C TYR A 235 -0.11 9.88 -1.73
N PHE A 236 -0.93 9.07 -1.05
CA PHE A 236 -1.06 7.65 -1.38
C PHE A 236 -1.51 7.44 -2.83
N ARG A 237 -2.47 8.23 -3.30
CA ARG A 237 -2.93 8.18 -4.69
C ARG A 237 -1.80 8.53 -5.66
N LYS A 238 -1.05 9.61 -5.40
CA LYS A 238 0.12 9.99 -6.19
C LYS A 238 1.18 8.89 -6.22
N ALA A 239 1.49 8.29 -5.09
CA ALA A 239 2.43 7.16 -5.01
C ALA A 239 1.95 5.95 -5.81
N ALA A 240 0.65 5.64 -5.76
CA ALA A 240 0.05 4.54 -6.53
C ALA A 240 0.12 4.78 -8.04
N ASP A 241 -0.16 6.01 -8.48
CA ASP A 241 -0.06 6.43 -9.88
C ASP A 241 1.38 6.44 -10.41
N LEU A 242 2.36 6.64 -9.52
CA LEU A 242 3.78 6.51 -9.83
C LEU A 242 4.30 5.06 -9.72
N GLY A 243 3.45 4.11 -9.33
CA GLY A 243 3.77 2.68 -9.37
C GLY A 243 4.07 2.03 -8.02
N ASN A 244 4.05 2.75 -6.91
CA ASN A 244 4.40 2.18 -5.60
C ASN A 244 3.43 1.04 -5.22
N PRO A 245 3.89 -0.21 -5.02
CA PRO A 245 3.00 -1.34 -4.79
C PRO A 245 2.26 -1.27 -3.44
N GLN A 246 2.88 -0.66 -2.41
CA GLN A 246 2.21 -0.46 -1.11
C GLN A 246 1.06 0.53 -1.24
N ALA A 247 1.26 1.61 -1.99
CA ALA A 247 0.24 2.62 -2.24
C ALA A 247 -0.88 2.09 -3.15
N GLN A 248 -0.54 1.32 -4.19
CA GLN A 248 -1.53 0.65 -5.04
C GLN A 248 -2.41 -0.29 -4.21
N TYR A 249 -1.81 -1.11 -3.34
CA TYR A 249 -2.56 -1.93 -2.41
C TYR A 249 -3.43 -1.08 -1.46
N TYR A 250 -2.85 -0.05 -0.83
CA TYR A 250 -3.56 0.78 0.14
C TYR A 250 -4.78 1.50 -0.47
N VAL A 251 -4.60 2.16 -1.62
CA VAL A 251 -5.71 2.84 -2.30
C VAL A 251 -6.68 1.82 -2.87
N GLY A 252 -6.17 0.72 -3.42
CA GLY A 252 -6.98 -0.39 -3.91
C GLY A 252 -7.94 -0.92 -2.85
N ASP A 253 -7.43 -1.21 -1.65
CA ASP A 253 -8.19 -1.67 -0.49
C ASP A 253 -9.35 -0.71 -0.22
N LYS A 254 -9.07 0.58 -0.02
CA LYS A 254 -10.09 1.62 0.22
C LYS A 254 -11.18 1.63 -0.86
N LEU A 255 -10.83 1.47 -2.14
CA LEU A 255 -11.79 1.48 -3.22
C LEU A 255 -12.64 0.19 -3.28
N THR A 256 -12.06 -0.95 -2.94
CA THR A 256 -12.83 -2.22 -2.87
C THR A 256 -13.83 -2.25 -1.72
N TRP A 257 -13.57 -1.53 -0.62
CA TRP A 257 -14.52 -1.38 0.49
C TRP A 257 -15.78 -0.60 0.14
N LEU A 258 -15.80 0.12 -0.99
CA LEU A 258 -16.99 0.85 -1.45
C LEU A 258 -18.10 -0.06 -1.99
N GLY A 259 -17.78 -1.34 -2.26
CA GLY A 259 -18.72 -2.34 -2.74
C GLY A 259 -18.95 -2.31 -4.26
N PRO A 260 -19.47 -3.40 -4.84
CA PRO A 260 -19.54 -3.63 -6.28
C PRO A 260 -20.39 -2.62 -7.05
N ASP A 261 -21.35 -1.96 -6.38
CA ASP A 261 -22.23 -0.96 -6.98
C ASP A 261 -21.54 0.40 -7.19
N HIS A 262 -20.38 0.61 -6.56
CA HIS A 262 -19.64 1.86 -6.69
C HIS A 262 -18.73 1.85 -7.93
N PRO A 263 -18.71 2.90 -8.77
CA PRO A 263 -17.92 2.92 -10.01
C PRO A 263 -16.40 2.81 -9.81
N ALA A 264 -15.91 3.11 -8.61
CA ALA A 264 -14.49 2.96 -8.26
C ALA A 264 -14.10 1.53 -7.84
N PHE A 265 -15.05 0.64 -7.56
CA PHE A 265 -14.77 -0.71 -7.08
C PHE A 265 -13.92 -1.54 -8.06
N PRO A 266 -14.19 -1.54 -9.39
CA PRO A 266 -13.33 -2.24 -10.34
C PRO A 266 -11.91 -1.67 -10.39
N ILE A 267 -11.75 -0.36 -10.16
CA ILE A 267 -10.45 0.31 -10.11
C ILE A 267 -9.63 -0.22 -8.92
N GLY A 268 -10.28 -0.42 -7.77
CA GLY A 268 -9.64 -1.03 -6.61
C GLY A 268 -8.98 -2.36 -6.97
N TRP A 269 -9.72 -3.26 -7.62
CA TRP A 269 -9.19 -4.54 -8.07
C TRP A 269 -8.10 -4.43 -9.14
N GLN A 270 -8.13 -3.40 -10.01
CA GLN A 270 -7.02 -3.13 -10.92
C GLN A 270 -5.74 -2.73 -10.18
N MET A 271 -5.84 -1.96 -9.09
CA MET A 271 -4.69 -1.60 -8.26
C MET A 271 -4.14 -2.81 -7.50
N TYR A 272 -5.02 -3.67 -6.97
CA TYR A 272 -4.65 -4.95 -6.38
C TYR A 272 -3.83 -5.82 -7.34
N ARG A 273 -4.33 -5.98 -8.58
CA ARG A 273 -3.62 -6.70 -9.64
C ARG A 273 -2.23 -6.11 -9.88
N CYS A 274 -2.15 -4.79 -10.04
CA CYS A 274 -0.89 -4.10 -10.31
C CYS A 274 0.13 -4.25 -9.16
N ALA A 275 -0.32 -4.16 -7.91
CA ALA A 275 0.52 -4.40 -6.74
C ALA A 275 0.97 -5.87 -6.66
N ALA A 276 0.07 -6.80 -6.96
CA ALA A 276 0.36 -8.24 -6.97
C ALA A 276 1.46 -8.59 -7.97
N GLU A 277 1.39 -8.07 -9.19
CA GLU A 277 2.38 -8.26 -10.26
C GLU A 277 3.79 -7.76 -9.87
N GLN A 278 3.87 -6.80 -8.94
CA GLN A 278 5.12 -6.29 -8.37
C GLN A 278 5.61 -7.06 -7.12
N GLY A 279 4.95 -8.17 -6.76
CA GLY A 279 5.32 -9.00 -5.61
C GLY A 279 4.70 -8.54 -4.28
N HIS A 280 3.63 -7.76 -4.29
CA HIS A 280 2.91 -7.45 -3.05
C HIS A 280 2.08 -8.65 -2.58
N ALA A 281 2.62 -9.44 -1.65
CA ALA A 281 2.08 -10.71 -1.16
C ALA A 281 0.59 -10.68 -0.78
N LYS A 282 0.15 -9.66 -0.02
CA LYS A 282 -1.25 -9.52 0.42
C LYS A 282 -2.19 -9.21 -0.74
N ALA A 283 -1.85 -8.21 -1.56
CA ALA A 283 -2.58 -7.87 -2.78
C ALA A 283 -2.75 -9.08 -3.71
N ALA A 284 -1.70 -9.88 -3.93
CA ALA A 284 -1.78 -11.08 -4.75
C ALA A 284 -2.78 -12.11 -4.20
N GLY A 285 -2.75 -12.38 -2.89
CA GLY A 285 -3.66 -13.35 -2.25
C GLY A 285 -5.12 -12.88 -2.21
N GLU A 286 -5.35 -11.59 -1.98
CA GLU A 286 -6.70 -11.01 -1.99
C GLU A 286 -7.26 -10.91 -3.41
N TYR A 287 -6.44 -10.54 -4.40
CA TYR A 287 -6.84 -10.56 -5.81
C TYR A 287 -7.15 -11.98 -6.31
N ALA A 288 -6.37 -12.98 -5.89
CA ALA A 288 -6.66 -14.39 -6.16
C ALA A 288 -8.01 -14.82 -5.58
N THR A 289 -8.29 -14.46 -4.33
CA THR A 289 -9.59 -14.72 -3.69
C THR A 289 -10.74 -14.05 -4.46
N TYR A 290 -10.57 -12.80 -4.88
CA TYR A 290 -11.57 -12.09 -5.69
C TYR A 290 -11.86 -12.78 -7.03
N LEU A 291 -10.83 -13.36 -7.64
CA LEU A 291 -10.93 -14.10 -8.89
C LEU A 291 -11.52 -15.50 -8.74
N ASN A 292 -11.59 -16.07 -7.53
CA ASN A 292 -11.95 -17.48 -7.36
C ASN A 292 -13.31 -17.84 -7.99
N ASP A 293 -14.34 -17.01 -7.80
CA ASP A 293 -15.67 -17.25 -8.38
C ASP A 293 -15.81 -16.76 -9.84
N LYS A 294 -14.76 -16.16 -10.41
CA LYS A 294 -14.80 -15.49 -11.73
C LYS A 294 -13.94 -16.22 -12.75
N ASP A 295 -12.71 -16.51 -12.37
CA ASP A 295 -11.70 -17.18 -13.17
C ASP A 295 -10.75 -17.93 -12.23
N ARG A 296 -11.11 -19.20 -11.95
CA ARG A 296 -10.32 -20.10 -11.11
C ARG A 296 -8.91 -20.34 -11.65
N GLY A 297 -8.73 -20.30 -12.97
CA GLY A 297 -7.43 -20.47 -13.60
C GLY A 297 -6.51 -19.29 -13.33
N GLN A 298 -7.02 -18.07 -13.37
CA GLN A 298 -6.27 -16.88 -12.97
C GLN A 298 -6.08 -16.81 -11.45
N ALA A 299 -7.10 -17.16 -10.66
CA ALA A 299 -6.99 -17.22 -9.20
C ALA A 299 -5.82 -18.14 -8.77
N LEU A 300 -5.68 -19.32 -9.39
CA LEU A 300 -4.54 -20.22 -9.16
C LEU A 300 -3.19 -19.54 -9.41
N LYS A 301 -3.04 -18.78 -10.50
CA LYS A 301 -1.81 -18.05 -10.83
C LYS A 301 -1.50 -16.94 -9.81
N TYR A 302 -2.51 -16.20 -9.37
CA TYR A 302 -2.30 -15.13 -8.38
C TYR A 302 -2.05 -15.67 -6.97
N TYR A 303 -2.65 -16.81 -6.60
CA TYR A 303 -2.26 -17.50 -5.37
C TYR A 303 -0.80 -17.95 -5.44
N GLN A 304 -0.35 -18.53 -6.56
CA GLN A 304 1.06 -18.90 -6.75
C GLN A 304 1.97 -17.68 -6.65
N LEU A 305 1.60 -16.55 -7.26
CA LEU A 305 2.33 -15.28 -7.15
C LEU A 305 2.38 -14.76 -5.71
N ALA A 306 1.30 -14.91 -4.95
CA ALA A 306 1.27 -14.58 -3.53
C ALA A 306 2.23 -15.46 -2.71
N VAL A 307 2.28 -16.78 -3.00
CA VAL A 307 3.26 -17.70 -2.38
C VAL A 307 4.68 -17.30 -2.73
N LYS A 308 4.95 -16.95 -3.99
CA LYS A 308 6.26 -16.45 -4.45
C LYS A 308 6.72 -15.24 -3.62
N ALA A 309 5.79 -14.36 -3.31
CA ALA A 309 5.98 -13.18 -2.47
C ALA A 309 5.97 -13.44 -0.94
N GLY A 310 5.83 -14.71 -0.50
CA GLY A 310 5.89 -15.08 0.92
C GLY A 310 4.56 -15.13 1.66
N ASN A 311 3.42 -15.17 0.96
CA ASN A 311 2.10 -15.28 1.58
C ASN A 311 1.80 -16.72 2.03
N ASP A 312 1.89 -16.97 3.34
CA ASP A 312 1.62 -18.27 3.96
C ASP A 312 0.14 -18.68 3.88
N ILE A 313 -0.77 -17.71 3.94
CA ILE A 313 -2.22 -17.91 3.81
C ILE A 313 -2.55 -18.42 2.39
N ALA A 314 -1.95 -17.83 1.35
CA ALA A 314 -2.10 -18.27 -0.02
C ALA A 314 -1.55 -19.69 -0.23
N ALA A 315 -0.40 -20.02 0.38
CA ALA A 315 0.14 -21.38 0.34
C ALA A 315 -0.84 -22.37 1.00
N ASN A 316 -1.45 -22.02 2.13
CA ASN A 316 -2.46 -22.85 2.77
C ASN A 316 -3.76 -22.96 1.95
N ALA A 317 -4.15 -21.90 1.21
CA ALA A 317 -5.28 -21.93 0.30
C ALA A 317 -5.05 -22.94 -0.83
N LEU A 318 -3.88 -22.88 -1.49
CA LEU A 318 -3.50 -23.86 -2.52
C LEU A 318 -3.39 -25.27 -1.95
N ARG A 319 -2.81 -25.45 -0.76
CA ARG A 319 -2.81 -26.73 -0.05
C ARG A 319 -4.22 -27.32 0.05
N LYS A 320 -5.20 -26.55 0.53
CA LYS A 320 -6.59 -27.01 0.69
C LYS A 320 -7.23 -27.36 -0.65
N SER A 321 -7.04 -26.48 -1.64
CA SER A 321 -7.58 -26.64 -2.99
C SER A 321 -7.13 -27.95 -3.67
N PHE A 322 -5.87 -28.35 -3.49
CA PHE A 322 -5.38 -29.64 -4.01
C PHE A 322 -5.76 -30.86 -3.14
N LEU A 323 -6.03 -30.67 -1.85
CA LEU A 323 -6.33 -31.77 -0.92
C LEU A 323 -7.79 -32.23 -0.97
N ALA A 324 -8.71 -31.28 -1.11
CA ALA A 324 -10.14 -31.52 -1.02
C ALA A 324 -10.88 -30.71 -2.10
N PRO A 325 -10.66 -31.03 -3.40
CA PRO A 325 -11.35 -30.33 -4.47
C PRO A 325 -12.85 -30.58 -4.40
N GLY A 326 -13.66 -29.58 -4.74
CA GLY A 326 -15.11 -29.68 -4.64
C GLY A 326 -15.65 -29.52 -3.21
N SER A 327 -14.84 -29.07 -2.25
CA SER A 327 -15.31 -28.80 -0.88
C SER A 327 -16.33 -27.66 -0.82
N GLY A 328 -16.37 -26.79 -1.84
CA GLY A 328 -17.21 -25.59 -1.85
C GLY A 328 -16.72 -24.49 -0.89
N ASP A 329 -15.52 -24.65 -0.32
CA ASP A 329 -14.90 -23.61 0.51
C ASP A 329 -14.52 -22.39 -0.35
N LEU A 330 -14.37 -21.23 0.29
CA LEU A 330 -13.95 -19.97 -0.36
C LEU A 330 -12.65 -20.05 -1.18
N ASN A 331 -11.82 -21.07 -0.95
CA ASN A 331 -10.55 -21.27 -1.66
C ASN A 331 -10.58 -22.51 -2.59
N ASP A 332 -11.75 -23.11 -2.85
CA ASP A 332 -11.89 -24.21 -3.79
C ASP A 332 -11.79 -23.70 -5.23
N LEU A 333 -10.69 -24.06 -5.87
CA LEU A 333 -10.35 -23.68 -7.25
C LEU A 333 -10.80 -24.74 -8.26
N GLY A 334 -11.53 -25.78 -7.85
CA GLY A 334 -11.98 -26.85 -8.73
C GLY A 334 -10.84 -27.65 -9.37
N LEU A 335 -9.72 -27.78 -8.66
CA LEU A 335 -8.52 -28.47 -9.14
C LEU A 335 -8.71 -29.99 -9.06
N ALA A 336 -7.86 -30.76 -9.75
CA ALA A 336 -7.78 -32.19 -9.50
C ALA A 336 -7.12 -32.44 -8.13
N TYR A 337 -7.53 -33.53 -7.47
CA TYR A 337 -6.88 -33.97 -6.24
C TYR A 337 -5.40 -34.27 -6.51
N ASP A 338 -4.52 -33.67 -5.73
CA ASP A 338 -3.07 -33.87 -5.82
C ASP A 338 -2.44 -33.81 -4.42
N ALA A 339 -2.25 -35.01 -3.85
CA ALA A 339 -1.73 -35.17 -2.50
C ALA A 339 -0.31 -34.60 -2.34
N GLU A 340 0.55 -34.75 -3.36
CA GLU A 340 1.93 -34.29 -3.28
C GLU A 340 2.02 -32.77 -3.43
N ARG A 341 1.29 -32.15 -4.37
CA ARG A 341 1.18 -30.67 -4.43
C ARG A 341 0.67 -30.11 -3.12
N SER A 342 -0.38 -30.69 -2.57
CA SER A 342 -0.91 -30.27 -1.27
C SER A 342 0.16 -30.39 -0.18
N ARG A 343 0.87 -31.51 -0.11
CA ARG A 343 1.98 -31.70 0.84
C ARG A 343 3.05 -30.63 0.69
N ARG A 344 3.48 -30.28 -0.53
CA ARG A 344 4.50 -29.25 -0.76
C ARG A 344 4.03 -27.87 -0.30
N TYR A 345 2.82 -27.46 -0.67
CA TYR A 345 2.24 -26.19 -0.18
C TYR A 345 2.06 -26.17 1.34
N LYS A 346 1.77 -27.32 1.98
CA LYS A 346 1.72 -27.41 3.45
C LYS A 346 3.08 -27.10 4.07
N ILE A 347 4.15 -27.68 3.55
CA ILE A 347 5.53 -27.45 4.03
C ILE A 347 5.93 -25.99 3.82
N ILE A 348 5.63 -25.44 2.64
CA ILE A 348 5.92 -24.04 2.30
C ILE A 348 5.14 -23.09 3.23
N SER A 349 3.83 -23.28 3.36
CA SER A 349 2.98 -22.49 4.26
C SER A 349 3.49 -22.51 5.70
N LYS A 350 3.85 -23.70 6.22
CA LYS A 350 4.44 -23.82 7.57
C LYS A 350 5.74 -23.04 7.68
N THR A 351 6.65 -23.19 6.72
CA THR A 351 7.94 -22.49 6.71
C THR A 351 7.75 -20.97 6.69
N LEU A 352 6.87 -20.48 5.82
CA LEU A 352 6.56 -19.05 5.74
C LEU A 352 5.96 -18.52 7.05
N GLY A 353 5.08 -19.29 7.69
CA GLY A 353 4.48 -18.95 8.99
C GLY A 353 5.49 -18.94 10.14
N ASP A 354 6.27 -20.02 10.30
CA ASP A 354 7.30 -20.18 11.35
C ASP A 354 8.33 -19.05 11.30
N TRP A 355 8.69 -18.60 10.09
CA TRP A 355 9.72 -17.59 9.86
C TRP A 355 9.16 -16.22 9.47
N SER A 356 7.85 -15.99 9.62
CA SER A 356 7.15 -14.77 9.19
C SER A 356 7.81 -13.47 9.66
N TYR A 357 8.37 -13.44 10.86
CA TYR A 357 9.10 -12.30 11.42
C TYR A 357 10.37 -11.91 10.62
N ARG A 358 10.96 -12.85 9.86
CA ARG A 358 12.08 -12.59 8.92
C ARG A 358 11.64 -12.29 7.49
N GLN A 359 10.33 -12.37 7.21
CA GLN A 359 9.69 -12.12 5.92
C GLN A 359 10.33 -12.93 4.78
N PRO A 360 10.25 -14.29 4.82
CA PRO A 360 10.73 -15.16 3.77
C PRO A 360 9.95 -14.98 2.46
N THR A 361 10.62 -15.19 1.34
CA THR A 361 10.02 -15.27 -0.01
C THR A 361 10.31 -16.63 -0.64
N VAL A 362 9.60 -16.97 -1.71
CA VAL A 362 9.74 -18.28 -2.40
C VAL A 362 9.98 -18.06 -3.89
N PRO A 363 11.11 -17.45 -4.30
CA PRO A 363 11.38 -17.15 -5.71
C PRO A 363 11.41 -18.40 -6.59
N ASP A 364 11.76 -19.54 -6.01
CA ASP A 364 11.86 -20.88 -6.62
C ASP A 364 10.53 -21.66 -6.58
N ILE A 365 9.39 -21.04 -6.26
CA ILE A 365 8.12 -21.75 -6.12
C ILE A 365 7.71 -22.52 -7.39
N ASP A 366 8.04 -21.99 -8.57
CA ASP A 366 7.71 -22.61 -9.85
C ASP A 366 8.64 -23.81 -10.14
N ASP A 367 9.82 -23.87 -9.54
CA ASP A 367 10.73 -25.01 -9.58
C ASP A 367 10.38 -26.07 -8.53
N ILE A 368 9.59 -25.70 -7.50
CA ILE A 368 9.14 -26.62 -6.44
C ILE A 368 7.76 -27.19 -6.76
N VAL A 369 6.81 -26.33 -7.16
CA VAL A 369 5.41 -26.68 -7.40
C VAL A 369 4.93 -25.97 -8.69
N PRO A 370 5.45 -26.33 -9.88
CA PRO A 370 5.01 -25.73 -11.14
C PRO A 370 3.52 -25.99 -11.35
N LEU A 371 2.71 -24.99 -11.70
CA LEU A 371 1.25 -25.16 -11.78
C LEU A 371 0.82 -26.31 -12.75
N PRO A 372 -0.29 -27.01 -12.48
CA PRO A 372 -0.84 -28.02 -13.40
C PRO A 372 -1.03 -27.46 -14.82
N PRO A 373 -0.85 -28.27 -15.88
CA PRO A 373 -0.67 -29.73 -15.86
C PRO A 373 0.79 -30.20 -15.71
N ALA A 374 1.76 -29.31 -15.45
CA ALA A 374 3.17 -29.70 -15.37
C ALA A 374 3.41 -30.80 -14.31
N PRO A 375 4.27 -31.79 -14.57
CA PRO A 375 4.65 -32.77 -13.56
C PRO A 375 5.50 -32.12 -12.45
N LEU A 376 5.47 -32.71 -11.26
CA LEU A 376 6.29 -32.23 -10.15
C LEU A 376 7.75 -32.69 -10.29
N PRO A 377 8.73 -31.79 -10.17
CA PRO A 377 10.14 -32.15 -10.14
C PRO A 377 10.52 -32.79 -8.79
N ALA A 378 11.69 -33.41 -8.72
CA ALA A 378 12.29 -33.82 -7.45
C ALA A 378 12.49 -32.59 -6.54
N TRP A 379 12.24 -32.74 -5.25
CA TRP A 379 12.35 -31.64 -4.28
C TRP A 379 12.83 -32.15 -2.93
N ASP A 380 13.78 -31.43 -2.34
CA ASP A 380 14.44 -31.73 -1.07
C ASP A 380 13.60 -31.36 0.17
N GLY A 381 12.42 -30.74 -0.03
CA GLY A 381 11.57 -30.29 1.05
C GLY A 381 11.89 -28.88 1.57
N LYS A 382 12.83 -28.16 0.95
CA LYS A 382 13.25 -26.81 1.36
C LYS A 382 13.01 -25.78 0.27
N ILE A 383 12.63 -24.57 0.68
CA ILE A 383 12.64 -23.39 -0.21
C ILE A 383 14.03 -22.78 -0.23
N GLN A 384 14.37 -22.05 -1.29
CA GLN A 384 15.69 -21.39 -1.41
C GLN A 384 16.02 -20.53 -0.19
N TRP A 385 15.05 -19.74 0.27
CA TRP A 385 15.23 -18.90 1.45
C TRP A 385 15.66 -19.68 2.70
N LEU A 386 15.11 -20.89 2.92
CA LEU A 386 15.46 -21.70 4.09
C LEU A 386 16.87 -22.28 3.96
N ARG A 387 17.27 -22.71 2.76
CA ARG A 387 18.65 -23.14 2.48
C ARG A 387 19.65 -22.01 2.77
N ASP A 388 19.38 -20.82 2.25
CA ASP A 388 20.25 -19.65 2.45
C ASP A 388 20.31 -19.24 3.92
N HIS A 389 19.17 -19.28 4.61
CA HIS A 389 19.08 -18.96 6.02
C HIS A 389 19.89 -19.93 6.89
N GLU A 390 19.76 -21.24 6.66
CA GLU A 390 20.49 -22.27 7.40
C GLU A 390 21.99 -22.28 7.07
N ALA A 391 22.36 -21.97 5.83
CA ALA A 391 23.76 -21.86 5.44
C ALA A 391 24.47 -20.68 6.12
N GLY A 392 23.72 -19.66 6.56
CA GLY A 392 24.26 -18.52 7.29
C GLY A 392 25.25 -17.67 6.48
N VAL A 393 25.23 -17.79 5.15
CA VAL A 393 26.18 -17.10 4.27
C VAL A 393 25.85 -15.61 4.26
N ALA A 394 26.72 -14.81 4.87
CA ALA A 394 26.62 -13.37 4.80
C ALA A 394 26.91 -12.89 3.36
N PRO A 395 26.16 -11.91 2.83
CA PRO A 395 26.61 -11.16 1.66
C PRO A 395 28.03 -10.62 1.90
N PRO A 396 28.87 -10.47 0.86
CA PRO A 396 30.23 -9.98 1.05
C PRO A 396 30.20 -8.58 1.67
N ALA A 397 30.90 -8.40 2.79
CA ALA A 397 30.96 -7.12 3.48
C ALA A 397 31.61 -6.04 2.60
N PRO A 398 31.07 -4.81 2.55
CA PRO A 398 31.73 -3.69 1.88
C PRO A 398 33.06 -3.35 2.59
N SER A 399 34.09 -2.96 1.84
CA SER A 399 35.39 -2.60 2.43
C SER A 399 35.32 -1.24 3.13
N GLU A 400 36.07 -1.08 4.23
CA GLU A 400 36.13 0.20 4.97
C GLU A 400 36.71 1.34 4.14
N GLU A 401 37.69 1.06 3.28
CA GLU A 401 38.23 2.05 2.35
C GLU A 401 37.13 2.62 1.44
N ARG A 402 36.27 1.73 0.95
CA ARG A 402 35.17 2.10 0.07
C ARG A 402 34.05 2.85 0.80
N LEU A 403 33.67 2.39 1.99
CA LEU A 403 32.68 3.09 2.81
C LEU A 403 33.17 4.49 3.18
N ARG A 404 34.46 4.64 3.49
CA ARG A 404 35.08 5.94 3.72
C ARG A 404 34.99 6.82 2.46
N ALA A 405 35.41 6.33 1.31
CA ALA A 405 35.35 7.09 0.05
C ALA A 405 33.91 7.56 -0.27
N LEU A 406 32.92 6.68 -0.12
CA LEU A 406 31.51 7.01 -0.36
C LEU A 406 30.96 8.03 0.65
N ALA A 407 31.33 7.92 1.93
CA ALA A 407 30.93 8.87 2.96
C ALA A 407 31.53 10.26 2.67
N GLU A 408 32.83 10.33 2.38
CA GLU A 408 33.53 11.58 2.10
C GLU A 408 32.99 12.29 0.86
N ALA A 409 32.67 11.53 -0.20
CA ALA A 409 32.04 12.05 -1.43
C ALA A 409 30.67 12.72 -1.19
N LYS A 410 30.04 12.47 -0.04
CA LYS A 410 28.74 13.06 0.36
C LYS A 410 28.86 13.96 1.59
N LEU A 411 30.08 14.33 2.00
CA LEU A 411 30.34 15.14 3.19
C LEU A 411 29.71 14.53 4.45
N LEU A 412 29.85 13.21 4.59
CA LEU A 412 29.42 12.43 5.74
C LEU A 412 30.64 12.00 6.57
N ASP A 413 30.44 11.85 7.87
CA ASP A 413 31.39 11.23 8.77
C ASP A 413 31.51 9.74 8.42
N PRO A 414 32.71 9.24 8.05
CA PRO A 414 32.92 7.83 7.70
C PRO A 414 32.55 6.83 8.79
N ALA A 415 32.58 7.22 10.07
CA ALA A 415 32.30 6.33 11.20
C ALA A 415 30.80 6.20 11.50
N THR A 416 30.00 7.21 11.17
CA THR A 416 28.57 7.26 11.56
C THR A 416 27.63 7.37 10.35
N GLY A 417 28.13 7.80 9.20
CA GLY A 417 27.34 8.17 8.03
C GLY A 417 26.48 9.42 8.23
N LEU A 418 26.63 10.12 9.35
CA LEU A 418 25.94 11.38 9.61
C LEU A 418 26.61 12.53 8.86
N PRO A 419 25.89 13.65 8.61
CA PRO A 419 26.50 14.90 8.17
C PRO A 419 27.79 15.27 8.93
N ASP A 420 28.89 15.48 8.21
CA ASP A 420 30.13 16.01 8.76
C ASP A 420 30.11 17.54 8.68
N GLU A 421 29.60 18.19 9.74
CA GLU A 421 29.47 19.65 9.79
C GLU A 421 30.84 20.36 9.69
N ALA A 422 31.92 19.73 10.17
CA ALA A 422 33.27 20.30 10.06
C ALA A 422 33.80 20.25 8.61
N ARG A 423 33.41 19.24 7.81
CA ARG A 423 33.69 19.22 6.36
C ARG A 423 32.78 20.16 5.59
N ARG A 424 31.51 20.30 5.97
CA ARG A 424 30.57 21.22 5.30
C ARG A 424 30.91 22.70 5.49
N ALA A 425 31.60 23.03 6.59
CA ALA A 425 32.03 24.39 6.90
C ALA A 425 33.35 24.80 6.23
N ARG A 426 34.06 23.86 5.58
CA ARG A 426 35.29 24.10 4.81
C ARG A 426 34.96 24.19 3.33
#